data_AF-A0A968DNN5-F1
#
_entry.id   AF-A0A968DNN5-F1
#
_cell.length_a   1.000
_cell.length_b   1.000
_cell.length_c   1.000
_cell.angle_alpha   90.00
_cell.angle_beta   90.00
_cell.angle_gamma   90.00
#
_symmetry.space_group_name_H-M   'P 1'
#
loop_
_entity.id
_entity.type
_entity.pdbx_description
1 polymer ?
#
loop_
_entity_poly.entity_id
_entity_poly.type
_entity_poly.pdbx_seq_one_letter_code
_entity_poly.pdbx_strand_id
1 'polypeptide(L)'
;MANPNIVTMILAGGQGTRLYPLTKNRSKPAVPIAGKFRLIDIPISNCIHSHYRQVYICTQFAAESLHRHISQTYRFSIFTKDFITILSAQQTLENRDWYQGTADAVRQNLNFIEYEG
;
A
#
# COMPACT_ATOMS: atom_id res chain seq x y z
N MET A 1 0.85 -14.00 17.38
CA MET A 1 0.40 -14.67 16.15
C MET A 1 -0.48 -13.69 15.39
N ALA A 2 -0.34 -13.57 14.06
CA ALA A 2 -1.27 -12.78 13.25
C ALA A 2 -2.69 -13.34 13.43
N ASN A 3 -3.69 -12.47 13.55
CA ASN A 3 -5.07 -12.88 13.74
C ASN A 3 -5.61 -13.42 12.41
N PRO A 4 -5.92 -14.73 12.28
CA PRO A 4 -6.20 -15.37 10.99
C PRO A 4 -7.45 -14.84 10.29
N ASN A 5 -8.25 -14.00 10.93
CA ASN A 5 -9.53 -13.52 10.42
C ASN A 5 -9.52 -12.04 9.96
N ILE A 6 -8.35 -11.40 9.86
CA ILE A 6 -8.27 -9.95 9.58
C ILE A 6 -7.39 -9.67 8.36
N VAL A 7 -7.99 -9.07 7.34
CA VAL A 7 -7.32 -8.55 6.16
C VAL A 7 -6.98 -7.08 6.40
N THR A 8 -5.72 -6.70 6.24
CA THR A 8 -5.26 -5.31 6.42
C THR A 8 -4.93 -4.68 5.07
N MET A 9 -5.55 -3.54 4.77
CA MET A 9 -5.34 -2.82 3.51
C MET A 9 -5.11 -1.33 3.74
N ILE A 10 -4.05 -0.79 3.13
CA ILE A 10 -3.71 0.63 3.13
C ILE A 10 -3.97 1.20 1.74
N LEU A 11 -4.81 2.23 1.67
CA LEU A 11 -5.27 2.84 0.42
C LEU A 11 -4.36 4.03 0.07
N ALA A 12 -3.31 3.76 -0.69
CA ALA A 12 -2.21 4.66 -1.04
C ALA A 12 -2.34 5.27 -2.47
N GLY A 13 -3.56 5.39 -2.98
CA GLY A 13 -3.84 5.78 -4.38
C GLY A 13 -4.10 7.27 -4.65
N GLY A 14 -4.00 8.17 -3.67
CA GLY A 14 -4.35 9.58 -3.88
C GLY A 14 -3.24 10.42 -4.57
N GLN A 15 -3.61 11.23 -5.58
CA GLN A 15 -2.71 12.19 -6.24
C GLN A 15 -2.17 13.26 -5.28
N GLY A 16 -2.93 13.60 -4.22
CA GLY A 16 -2.43 14.49 -3.15
C GLY A 16 -2.28 15.94 -3.56
N THR A 17 -3.24 16.49 -4.31
CA THR A 17 -3.22 17.86 -4.84
C THR A 17 -3.06 18.93 -3.76
N ARG A 18 -3.64 18.72 -2.57
CA ARG A 18 -3.53 19.65 -1.43
C ARG A 18 -2.12 19.77 -0.84
N LEU A 19 -1.22 18.83 -1.14
CA LEU A 19 0.18 18.84 -0.70
C LEU A 19 1.14 19.29 -1.80
N TYR A 20 0.62 19.83 -2.90
CA TYR A 20 1.48 20.44 -3.91
C TYR A 20 2.31 21.58 -3.27
N PRO A 21 3.62 21.72 -3.56
CA PRO A 21 4.40 21.01 -4.58
C PRO A 21 5.07 19.70 -4.12
N LEU A 22 4.87 19.26 -2.88
CA LEU A 22 5.54 18.07 -2.32
C LEU A 22 5.18 16.77 -3.06
N THR A 23 4.02 16.75 -3.72
CA THR A 23 3.48 15.64 -4.51
C THR A 23 3.70 15.78 -6.03
N LYS A 24 4.52 16.75 -6.47
CA LYS A 24 4.77 16.99 -7.91
C LYS A 24 5.30 15.75 -8.65
N ASN A 25 6.27 15.05 -8.04
CA ASN A 25 6.97 13.91 -8.67
C ASN A 25 6.77 12.59 -7.88
N ARG A 26 5.82 12.54 -6.95
CA ARG A 26 5.61 11.40 -6.05
C ARG A 26 4.19 11.36 -5.52
N SER A 27 3.72 10.17 -5.16
CA SER A 27 2.43 10.01 -4.49
C SER A 27 2.43 10.66 -3.10
N LYS A 28 1.24 11.05 -2.60
CA LYS A 28 1.08 11.56 -1.22
C LYS A 28 1.74 10.65 -0.17
N PRO A 29 1.54 9.32 -0.19
CA PRO A 29 2.16 8.43 0.80
C PRO A 29 3.70 8.42 0.76
N ALA A 30 4.30 8.78 -0.37
CA ALA A 30 5.74 8.87 -0.53
C ALA A 30 6.36 10.19 -0.03
N VAL A 31 5.54 11.15 0.43
CA VAL A 31 6.04 12.44 0.93
C VAL A 31 6.90 12.21 2.19
N PRO A 32 8.15 12.72 2.22
CA PRO A 32 9.01 12.60 3.39
C PRO A 32 8.47 13.35 4.59
N ILE A 33 8.64 12.78 5.78
CA ILE A 33 8.35 13.39 7.08
C ILE A 33 9.48 13.08 8.07
N ALA A 34 9.70 13.98 9.02
CA ALA A 34 10.67 13.78 10.11
C ALA A 34 12.08 13.32 9.64
N GLY A 35 12.54 13.80 8.48
CA GLY A 35 13.87 13.57 7.91
C GLY A 35 14.12 12.19 7.31
N LYS A 36 13.63 11.10 7.92
CA LYS A 36 13.94 9.71 7.52
C LYS A 36 12.73 8.87 7.13
N PHE A 37 11.52 9.35 7.41
CA PHE A 37 10.29 8.60 7.23
C PHE A 37 9.48 9.16 6.05
N ARG A 38 8.41 8.44 5.71
CA ARG A 38 7.39 8.86 4.75
C ARG A 38 6.01 8.73 5.36
N LEU A 39 5.04 9.42 4.79
CA LEU A 39 3.66 9.37 5.29
C LEU A 39 3.09 7.94 5.38
N ILE A 40 3.50 7.03 4.48
CA ILE A 40 3.10 5.62 4.51
C ILE A 40 3.61 4.86 5.75
N ASP A 41 4.68 5.32 6.39
CA ASP A 41 5.28 4.60 7.53
C ASP A 41 4.37 4.65 8.75
N ILE A 42 3.57 5.72 8.91
CA ILE A 42 2.63 5.87 10.03
C ILE A 42 1.61 4.71 10.04
N PRO A 43 0.80 4.48 8.98
CA PRO A 43 -0.15 3.37 8.99
C PRO A 43 0.54 2.00 9.02
N ILE A 44 1.69 1.82 8.36
CA ILE A 44 2.42 0.54 8.42
C ILE A 44 2.90 0.23 9.84
N SER A 45 3.51 1.19 10.52
CA SER A 45 3.96 1.04 11.91
C SER A 45 2.79 0.74 12.85
N ASN A 46 1.65 1.40 12.66
CA ASN A 46 0.44 1.11 13.44
C ASN A 46 -0.01 -0.34 13.25
N CYS A 47 0.00 -0.86 12.02
CA CYS A 47 -0.36 -2.25 11.73
C CYS A 47 0.60 -3.22 12.45
N ILE A 48 1.92 -3.01 12.32
CA ILE A 48 2.95 -3.86 12.92
C ILE A 48 2.86 -3.87 14.45
N HIS A 49 2.68 -2.70 15.09
CA HIS A 49 2.54 -2.58 16.54
C HIS A 49 1.22 -3.16 17.06
N SER A 50 0.19 -3.21 16.21
CA SER A 50 -1.11 -3.83 16.53
C SER A 50 -1.17 -5.32 16.16
N HIS A 51 -0.03 -5.92 15.79
CA HIS A 51 0.08 -7.32 15.35
C HIS A 51 -0.67 -7.65 14.04
N TYR A 52 -0.98 -6.64 13.22
CA TYR A 52 -1.47 -6.78 11.84
C TYR A 52 -0.29 -6.73 10.88
N ARG A 53 0.30 -7.90 10.59
CA ARG A 53 1.58 -8.01 9.85
C ARG A 53 1.44 -8.54 8.43
N GLN A 54 0.22 -8.76 7.97
CA GLN A 54 -0.14 -9.12 6.60
C GLN A 54 -0.89 -7.92 6.02
N VAL A 55 -0.18 -7.09 5.25
CA VAL A 55 -0.67 -5.79 4.82
C VAL A 55 -0.59 -5.66 3.30
N TYR A 56 -1.71 -5.36 2.68
CA TYR A 56 -1.77 -4.94 1.28
C TYR A 56 -1.76 -3.42 1.17
N ILE A 57 -1.04 -2.89 0.18
CA ILE A 57 -0.95 -1.46 -0.08
C ILE A 57 -1.42 -1.19 -1.51
N CYS A 58 -2.59 -0.57 -1.67
CA CYS A 58 -3.14 -0.24 -2.98
C CYS A 58 -2.54 1.07 -3.51
N THR A 59 -1.85 1.03 -4.65
CA THR A 59 -1.19 2.20 -5.26
C THR A 59 -1.72 2.46 -6.67
N GLN A 60 -1.69 3.72 -7.13
CA GLN A 60 -2.20 4.10 -8.45
C GLN A 60 -1.29 5.10 -9.14
N PHE A 61 -1.03 6.26 -8.51
CA PHE A 61 -0.24 7.34 -9.11
C PHE A 61 1.20 7.39 -8.59
N ALA A 62 2.16 7.73 -9.45
CA ALA A 62 3.55 8.09 -9.11
C ALA A 62 4.19 7.20 -8.01
N ALA A 63 4.02 5.88 -8.15
CA ALA A 63 4.27 4.91 -7.09
C ALA A 63 5.71 4.39 -7.01
N GLU A 64 6.56 4.63 -8.01
CA GLU A 64 7.90 4.04 -8.08
C GLU A 64 8.74 4.34 -6.82
N SER A 65 8.79 5.61 -6.40
CA SER A 65 9.52 5.99 -5.19
C SER A 65 8.97 5.29 -3.95
N LEU A 66 7.64 5.13 -3.85
CA LEU A 66 6.96 4.45 -2.75
C LEU A 66 7.29 2.96 -2.73
N HIS A 67 7.25 2.30 -3.90
CA HIS A 67 7.59 0.89 -4.05
C HIS A 67 9.02 0.62 -3.57
N ARG A 68 9.97 1.44 -4.03
CA ARG A 68 11.38 1.32 -3.62
C ARG A 68 11.55 1.43 -2.10
N HIS A 69 10.88 2.40 -1.48
CA HIS A 69 10.92 2.59 -0.03
C HIS A 69 10.39 1.37 0.73
N ILE A 70 9.22 0.88 0.34
CA ILE A 70 8.61 -0.28 0.99
C ILE A 70 9.52 -1.52 0.88
N SER A 71 10.03 -1.83 -0.31
CA SER A 71 10.89 -3.00 -0.54
C SER A 71 12.25 -2.92 0.17
N GLN A 72 12.74 -1.71 0.45
CA GLN A 72 14.01 -1.49 1.16
C GLN A 72 13.83 -1.47 2.68
N THR A 73 12.71 -0.93 3.17
CA THR A 73 12.48 -0.72 4.61
C THR A 73 11.81 -1.92 5.28
N TYR A 74 10.86 -2.57 4.62
CA TYR A 74 10.02 -3.60 5.23
C TYR A 74 10.33 -4.99 4.68
N ARG A 75 11.42 -5.58 5.19
CA ARG A 75 11.86 -6.93 4.84
C ARG A 75 11.51 -7.90 5.97
N PHE A 76 10.55 -8.78 5.72
CA PHE A 76 10.19 -9.85 6.66
C PHE A 76 11.04 -11.09 6.45
N SER A 77 11.14 -11.90 7.50
CA SER A 77 11.83 -13.19 7.45
C SER A 77 11.03 -14.18 6.62
N ILE A 78 11.71 -14.99 5.81
CA ILE A 78 11.12 -16.09 5.03
C ILE A 78 10.46 -17.17 5.91
N PHE A 79 10.77 -17.18 7.21
CA PHE A 79 10.21 -18.13 8.18
C PHE A 79 8.89 -17.64 8.80
N THR A 80 8.41 -16.45 8.42
CA THR A 80 7.15 -15.87 8.91
C THR A 80 6.16 -15.73 7.77
N LYS A 81 4.85 -15.78 8.08
CA LYS A 81 3.77 -15.45 7.14
C LYS A 81 3.52 -13.94 7.04
N ASP A 82 4.42 -13.12 7.60
CA ASP A 82 4.28 -11.66 7.63
C ASP A 82 4.71 -11.10 6.28
N PHE A 83 3.93 -10.16 5.75
CA PHE A 83 4.25 -9.49 4.49
C PHE A 83 3.68 -8.08 4.43
N ILE A 84 4.36 -7.24 3.66
CA ILE A 84 3.82 -5.99 3.14
C ILE A 84 3.95 -6.06 1.62
N THR A 85 2.80 -6.12 0.95
CA THR A 85 2.72 -6.31 -0.51
C THR A 85 2.01 -5.13 -1.15
N ILE A 86 2.52 -4.69 -2.29
CA ILE A 86 1.94 -3.59 -3.04
C ILE A 86 1.05 -4.12 -4.16
N LEU A 87 -0.21 -3.69 -4.16
CA LEU A 87 -1.17 -3.93 -5.23
C LEU A 87 -1.25 -2.66 -6.06
N SER A 88 -0.65 -2.67 -7.24
CA SER A 88 -0.71 -1.51 -8.15
C SER A 88 -1.95 -1.60 -9.02
N ALA A 89 -2.59 -0.47 -9.29
CA ALA A 89 -3.62 -0.40 -10.32
C ALA A 89 -3.00 -0.87 -11.65
N GLN A 90 -3.51 -1.99 -12.16
CA GLN A 90 -3.09 -2.57 -13.43
C GLN A 90 -4.24 -2.45 -14.41
N GLN A 91 -3.93 -2.10 -15.65
CA GLN A 91 -4.85 -2.30 -16.75
C GLN A 91 -4.80 -3.77 -17.13
N THR A 92 -5.91 -4.48 -17.02
CA THR A 92 -6.05 -5.85 -17.51
C THR A 92 -6.64 -5.84 -18.91
N LEU A 93 -6.60 -6.99 -19.60
CA LEU A 93 -7.23 -7.13 -20.92
C LEU A 93 -8.75 -6.85 -20.87
N GLU A 94 -9.39 -7.18 -19.75
CA GLU A 94 -10.83 -7.01 -19.51
C GLU A 94 -11.18 -5.65 -18.91
N ASN A 95 -10.25 -5.00 -18.18
CA ASN A 95 -10.48 -3.72 -17.54
C ASN A 95 -9.31 -2.76 -17.82
N ARG A 96 -9.55 -1.78 -18.70
CA ARG A 96 -8.57 -0.75 -19.05
C ARG A 96 -8.57 0.44 -18.09
N ASP A 97 -9.51 0.47 -17.15
CA ASP A 97 -9.65 1.59 -16.25
C ASP A 97 -8.74 1.42 -15.02
N TRP A 98 -8.03 2.49 -14.65
CA TRP A 98 -7.44 2.58 -13.31
C TRP A 98 -8.54 2.53 -12.23
N TYR A 99 -8.14 2.43 -10.96
CA TYR A 99 -9.10 2.50 -9.86
C TYR A 99 -9.97 3.75 -10.00
N GLN A 100 -11.29 3.54 -10.08
CA GLN A 100 -12.30 4.60 -10.18
C GLN A 100 -12.56 5.30 -8.84
N GLY A 101 -11.96 4.77 -7.78
CA GLY A 101 -12.04 5.32 -6.44
C GLY A 101 -11.51 4.33 -5.41
N THR A 102 -11.62 4.71 -4.15
CA THR A 102 -11.12 3.91 -3.03
C THR A 102 -11.82 2.56 -2.88
N ALA A 103 -13.16 2.53 -3.04
CA ALA A 103 -13.92 1.27 -2.99
C ALA A 103 -13.59 0.38 -4.19
N ASP A 104 -13.39 0.97 -5.36
CA ASP A 104 -13.02 0.24 -6.57
C ASP A 104 -11.62 -0.39 -6.44
N ALA A 105 -10.68 0.29 -5.77
CA ALA A 105 -9.38 -0.28 -5.44
C ALA A 105 -9.51 -1.55 -4.57
N VAL A 106 -10.45 -1.61 -3.64
CA VAL A 106 -10.71 -2.83 -2.86
C VAL A 106 -11.34 -3.90 -3.76
N ARG A 107 -12.40 -3.54 -4.50
CA ARG A 107 -13.15 -4.44 -5.39
C ARG A 107 -12.25 -5.15 -6.41
N GLN A 108 -11.38 -4.39 -7.10
CA GLN A 108 -10.48 -4.96 -8.11
C GLN A 108 -9.44 -5.92 -7.52
N ASN A 109 -9.17 -5.85 -6.21
CA ASN A 109 -8.19 -6.68 -5.53
C ASN A 109 -8.82 -7.79 -4.66
N LEU A 110 -10.13 -8.02 -4.75
CA LEU A 110 -10.82 -9.05 -3.95
C LEU A 110 -10.21 -10.44 -4.13
N ASN A 111 -9.79 -10.79 -5.35
CA ASN A 111 -9.16 -12.08 -5.61
C ASN A 111 -7.89 -12.30 -4.76
N PHE A 112 -7.09 -11.24 -4.52
CA PHE A 112 -5.90 -11.33 -3.66
C PHE A 112 -6.26 -11.49 -2.18
N ILE A 113 -7.43 -11.01 -1.78
CA ILE A 113 -7.95 -11.11 -0.42
C ILE A 113 -8.54 -12.51 -0.17
N GLU A 114 -9.26 -13.06 -1.15
CA GLU A 114 -9.98 -14.34 -1.03
C GLU A 114 -9.06 -15.56 -1.20
N TYR A 115 -7.98 -15.47 -1.99
CA TYR A 115 -7.07 -16.60 -2.23
C TYR A 115 -6.06 -16.87 -1.09
N GLU A 116 -5.86 -15.93 -0.16
CA GLU A 116 -4.93 -16.06 0.98
C GLU A 116 -5.66 -16.26 2.33
N GLY A 117 -7.00 -16.36 2.31
CA GLY A 117 -7.87 -16.60 3.47
C GLY A 117 -8.25 -18.06 3.69
#